data_AF-A0A382W437-F1
#
_entry.id   AF-A0A382W437-F1
#
_cell.length_a   1.000
_cell.length_b   1.000
_cell.length_c   1.000
_cell.angle_alpha   90.00
_cell.angle_beta   90.00
_cell.angle_gamma   90.00
#
_symmetry.space_group_name_H-M   'P 1'
#
loop_
_entity.id
_entity.type
_entity.pdbx_description
1 polymer ?
#
loop_
_entity_poly.entity_id
_entity_poly.type
_entity_poly.pdbx_seq_one_letter_code
_entity_poly.pdbx_strand_id
1 'polypeptide(L)'
;MLRKFTVVLCALALVAAGCGGDDEEAAPAATTAAPATTAAPATTAAPATTAAPAAGDSTDPIKLPIHNWSSQIAGVYAIGAILESTGNSVEYISADSTLVYTSMCEGDMDLVHEVW
;
A
#
# COMPACT_ATOMS: atom_id res chain seq x y z
N MET A 1 3.50 41.22 -0.51
CA MET A 1 2.96 40.21 -1.45
C MET A 1 4.03 39.50 -2.29
N LEU A 2 5.26 40.04 -2.39
CA LEU A 2 6.36 39.41 -3.15
C LEU A 2 6.94 38.12 -2.52
N ARG A 3 6.86 37.95 -1.19
CA ARG A 3 7.41 36.78 -0.47
C ARG A 3 6.60 35.49 -0.63
N LYS A 4 5.32 35.59 -1.04
CA LYS A 4 4.47 34.42 -1.33
C LYS A 4 4.71 33.87 -2.75
N PHE A 5 5.14 34.73 -3.68
CA PHE A 5 5.46 34.32 -5.06
C PHE A 5 6.78 33.55 -5.17
N THR A 6 7.79 33.87 -4.35
CA THR A 6 9.09 33.16 -4.39
C THR A 6 8.99 31.71 -3.91
N VAL A 7 8.10 31.40 -2.97
CA VAL A 7 7.95 30.03 -2.44
C VAL A 7 7.25 29.10 -3.46
N VAL A 8 6.30 29.62 -4.23
CA VAL A 8 5.63 28.87 -5.31
C VAL A 8 6.60 28.58 -6.47
N LEU A 9 7.50 29.52 -6.77
CA LEU A 9 8.48 29.36 -7.85
C LEU A 9 9.52 28.26 -7.56
N CYS A 10 9.92 28.07 -6.29
CA CYS A 10 10.86 27.02 -5.90
C CYS A 10 10.22 25.61 -5.85
N ALA A 11 8.91 25.52 -5.60
CA ALA A 11 8.22 24.23 -5.54
C ALA A 11 7.97 23.61 -6.92
N LEU A 12 7.86 24.42 -7.98
CA LEU A 12 7.66 23.92 -9.35
C LEU A 12 8.95 23.37 -9.98
N ALA A 13 10.13 23.77 -9.48
CA ALA A 13 11.42 23.40 -10.06
C ALA A 13 11.93 22.01 -9.64
N LEU A 14 11.39 21.42 -8.57
CA LEU A 14 11.87 20.15 -8.02
C LEU A 14 11.09 18.91 -8.50
N VAL A 15 9.98 19.09 -9.23
CA VAL A 15 9.09 17.99 -9.65
C VAL A 15 9.44 17.43 -11.04
N ALA A 16 10.33 18.07 -11.80
CA ALA A 16 10.64 17.66 -13.19
C ALA A 16 11.94 16.85 -13.35
N ALA A 17 12.64 16.49 -12.26
CA ALA A 17 13.91 15.76 -12.32
C ALA A 17 13.78 14.24 -12.05
N GLY A 18 12.56 13.69 -12.02
CA GLY A 18 12.32 12.26 -11.82
C GLY A 18 11.86 11.55 -13.10
N CYS A 19 12.67 10.59 -13.58
CA CYS A 19 12.43 9.63 -14.68
C CYS A 19 12.23 10.24 -16.08
N GLY A 20 12.98 9.91 -17.12
CA GLY A 20 13.87 8.78 -17.41
C GLY A 20 13.85 8.53 -18.93
N GLY A 21 14.81 7.76 -19.44
CA GLY A 21 14.69 7.07 -20.74
C GLY A 21 15.60 7.57 -21.87
N ASP A 22 16.63 6.76 -22.11
CA ASP A 22 17.28 6.37 -23.37
C ASP A 22 18.02 7.38 -24.27
N ASP A 23 19.24 6.94 -24.60
CA ASP A 23 20.21 7.46 -25.57
C ASP A 23 19.62 7.65 -26.99
N GLU A 24 20.06 8.71 -27.71
CA GLU A 24 20.83 8.62 -28.97
C GLU A 24 20.95 9.99 -29.70
N GLU A 25 22.19 10.45 -29.87
CA GLU A 25 22.84 11.18 -30.98
C GLU A 25 22.07 12.15 -31.93
N ALA A 26 22.59 13.40 -31.97
CA ALA A 26 22.70 14.42 -33.05
C ALA A 26 21.52 14.78 -34.01
N ALA A 27 21.28 16.10 -34.12
CA ALA A 27 20.41 16.77 -35.12
C ALA A 27 21.17 17.12 -36.44
N PRO A 28 20.59 17.77 -37.49
CA PRO A 28 19.18 18.06 -37.85
C PRO A 28 18.81 17.82 -39.36
N ALA A 29 17.51 17.96 -39.70
CA ALA A 29 16.93 18.70 -40.86
C ALA A 29 15.84 18.01 -41.74
N ALA A 30 14.76 18.79 -41.96
CA ALA A 30 13.85 18.86 -43.12
C ALA A 30 12.76 17.78 -43.37
N THR A 31 11.50 18.14 -43.08
CA THR A 31 10.36 18.30 -44.04
C THR A 31 9.02 18.10 -43.32
N THR A 32 8.19 19.14 -43.31
CA THR A 32 6.82 19.11 -42.79
C THR A 32 5.87 18.50 -43.83
N ALA A 33 5.39 17.28 -43.60
CA ALA A 33 4.22 16.72 -44.28
C ALA A 33 3.01 16.76 -43.34
N ALA A 34 1.87 17.26 -43.85
CA ALA A 34 0.61 17.37 -43.10
C ALA A 34 0.09 15.97 -42.69
N PRO A 35 -0.49 15.79 -41.48
CA PRO A 35 -1.01 14.49 -41.08
C PRO A 35 -2.34 14.22 -41.80
N ALA A 36 -2.43 13.05 -42.42
CA ALA A 36 -3.67 12.49 -42.95
C ALA A 36 -4.65 12.19 -41.81
N THR A 37 -5.94 12.45 -42.03
CA THR A 37 -7.01 12.20 -41.06
C THR A 37 -7.22 10.70 -40.89
N THR A 38 -6.72 10.13 -39.79
CA THR A 38 -7.01 8.74 -39.39
C THR A 38 -8.37 8.67 -38.72
N ALA A 39 -9.27 7.82 -39.23
CA ALA A 39 -10.56 7.56 -38.62
C ALA A 39 -10.41 6.92 -37.23
N ALA A 40 -11.21 7.37 -36.26
CA ALA A 40 -11.16 6.90 -34.88
C ALA A 40 -11.63 5.43 -34.76
N PRO A 41 -11.01 4.61 -33.91
CA PRO A 41 -11.41 3.22 -33.72
C PRO A 41 -12.75 3.13 -32.99
N ALA A 42 -13.58 2.15 -33.37
CA ALA A 42 -14.86 1.90 -32.73
C ALA A 42 -14.67 1.40 -31.29
N THR A 43 -15.41 1.97 -30.35
CA THR A 43 -15.36 1.63 -28.93
C THR A 43 -15.97 0.25 -28.68
N THR A 44 -15.14 -0.74 -28.37
CA THR A 44 -15.60 -2.05 -27.87
C THR A 44 -16.02 -1.89 -26.41
N ALA A 45 -17.27 -2.26 -26.09
CA ALA A 45 -17.77 -2.24 -24.71
C ALA A 45 -17.00 -3.23 -23.84
N ALA A 46 -16.53 -2.76 -22.68
CA ALA A 46 -15.82 -3.58 -21.72
C ALA A 46 -16.73 -4.69 -21.13
N PRO A 47 -16.22 -5.91 -20.89
CA PRO A 47 -17.00 -6.96 -20.27
C PRO A 47 -17.43 -6.53 -18.86
N ALA A 48 -18.70 -6.78 -18.54
CA ALA A 48 -19.24 -6.54 -17.21
C ALA A 48 -18.62 -7.52 -16.22
N THR A 49 -17.88 -7.03 -15.24
CA THR A 49 -17.35 -7.82 -14.13
C THR A 49 -18.47 -8.06 -13.11
N THR A 50 -18.95 -9.30 -13.02
CA THR A 50 -19.82 -9.71 -11.91
C THR A 50 -18.96 -9.79 -10.64
N ALA A 51 -19.23 -8.94 -9.65
CA ALA A 51 -18.55 -9.00 -8.36
C ALA A 51 -18.90 -10.32 -7.65
N ALA A 52 -17.89 -11.10 -7.28
CA ALA A 52 -18.07 -12.27 -6.44
C ALA A 52 -18.59 -11.83 -5.06
N PRO A 53 -19.44 -12.64 -4.39
CA PRO A 53 -19.86 -12.34 -3.02
C PRO A 53 -18.63 -12.29 -2.09
N ALA A 54 -18.63 -11.33 -1.16
CA ALA A 54 -17.59 -11.25 -0.15
C ALA A 54 -17.64 -12.50 0.74
N ALA A 55 -16.47 -13.07 1.04
CA ALA A 55 -16.36 -14.11 2.06
C ALA A 55 -16.74 -13.51 3.42
N GLY A 56 -17.41 -14.31 4.26
CA GLY A 56 -17.69 -13.92 5.64
C GLY A 56 -16.43 -13.95 6.51
N ASP A 57 -16.53 -13.33 7.69
CA ASP A 57 -15.44 -13.32 8.67
C ASP A 57 -15.13 -14.72 9.21
N SER A 58 -13.87 -14.96 9.58
CA SER A 58 -13.48 -16.22 10.21
C SER A 58 -14.10 -16.34 11.60
N THR A 59 -14.43 -17.57 12.00
CA THR A 59 -14.82 -17.89 13.38
C THR A 59 -13.63 -18.26 14.27
N ASP A 60 -12.43 -18.40 13.68
CA ASP A 60 -11.21 -18.75 14.40
C ASP A 60 -10.72 -17.58 15.26
N PRO A 61 -10.07 -17.86 16.40
CA PRO A 61 -9.46 -16.81 17.22
C PRO A 61 -8.37 -16.06 16.46
N ILE A 62 -8.29 -14.76 16.72
CA ILE A 62 -7.17 -13.91 16.28
C ILE A 62 -5.99 -14.21 17.21
N LYS A 63 -4.93 -14.81 16.66
CA LYS A 63 -3.70 -15.16 17.38
C LYS A 63 -2.80 -13.94 17.53
N LEU A 64 -2.62 -13.50 18.78
CA LEU A 64 -1.80 -12.36 19.16
C LEU A 64 -0.53 -12.82 19.89
N PRO A 65 0.66 -12.40 19.45
CA PRO A 65 1.89 -12.74 20.11
C PRO A 65 2.09 -11.97 21.42
N ILE A 66 2.45 -12.67 22.49
CA ILE A 66 2.97 -12.11 23.74
C ILE A 66 4.50 -12.16 23.68
N HIS A 67 5.11 -10.98 23.62
CA HIS A 67 6.54 -10.78 23.82
C HIS A 67 6.86 -10.49 25.29
N ASN A 68 8.15 -10.47 25.65
CA ASN A 68 8.60 -10.26 27.03
C ASN A 68 8.83 -8.78 27.41
N TRP A 69 8.53 -7.83 26.52
CA TRP A 69 8.62 -6.39 26.82
C TRP A 69 7.33 -5.86 27.41
N SER A 70 7.42 -5.07 28.47
CA SER A 70 6.22 -4.58 29.18
C SER A 70 5.29 -3.74 28.31
N SER A 71 5.81 -2.98 27.33
CA SER A 71 4.97 -2.23 26.38
C SER A 71 4.11 -3.18 25.56
N GLN A 72 4.71 -4.20 24.97
CA GLN A 72 4.02 -5.19 24.15
C GLN A 72 3.05 -6.04 24.97
N ILE A 73 3.38 -6.39 26.22
CA ILE A 73 2.47 -7.13 27.10
C ILE A 73 1.23 -6.26 27.42
N ALA A 74 1.41 -5.00 27.78
CA ALA A 74 0.28 -4.12 28.05
C ALA A 74 -0.54 -3.84 26.79
N GLY A 75 0.14 -3.60 25.67
CA GLY A 75 -0.47 -3.30 24.38
C GLY A 75 -1.28 -4.47 23.82
N VAL A 76 -0.78 -5.71 23.91
CA VAL A 76 -1.47 -6.87 23.36
C VAL A 76 -2.79 -7.14 24.08
N TYR A 77 -2.85 -6.99 25.41
CA TYR A 77 -4.10 -7.13 26.15
C TYR A 77 -5.08 -5.97 25.87
N ALA A 78 -4.58 -4.75 25.64
CA ALA A 78 -5.44 -3.64 25.22
C ALA A 78 -6.05 -3.89 23.84
N ILE A 79 -5.26 -4.34 22.87
CA ILE A 79 -5.73 -4.70 21.53
C ILE A 79 -6.68 -5.89 21.57
N GLY A 80 -6.36 -6.93 22.34
CA GLY A 80 -7.22 -8.10 22.50
C GLY A 80 -8.59 -7.71 23.07
N ALA A 81 -8.64 -6.85 24.10
CA ALA A 81 -9.90 -6.36 24.65
C ALA A 81 -10.72 -5.54 23.63
N ILE A 82 -10.07 -4.77 22.77
CA ILE A 82 -10.73 -4.04 21.67
C ILE A 82 -11.33 -5.03 20.67
N LEU A 83 -10.57 -6.05 20.26
CA LEU A 83 -11.05 -7.07 19.32
C LEU A 83 -12.24 -7.85 19.91
N GLU A 84 -12.15 -8.28 21.15
CA GLU A 84 -13.25 -8.93 21.87
C GLU A 84 -14.48 -8.04 21.99
N SER A 85 -14.31 -6.73 22.21
CA SER A 85 -15.43 -5.77 22.28
C SER A 85 -16.23 -5.66 20.98
N THR A 86 -15.63 -6.07 19.86
CA THR A 86 -16.27 -6.11 18.53
C THR A 86 -16.83 -7.48 18.17
N GLY A 87 -16.78 -8.46 19.08
CA GLY A 87 -17.36 -9.79 18.89
C GLY A 87 -16.38 -10.84 18.37
N ASN A 88 -15.09 -10.53 18.27
CA ASN A 88 -14.05 -11.50 17.88
C ASN A 88 -13.59 -12.34 19.07
N SER A 89 -13.03 -13.51 18.79
CA SER A 89 -12.25 -14.31 19.75
C SER A 89 -10.76 -14.01 19.59
N VAL A 90 -10.02 -14.04 20.70
CA VAL A 90 -8.57 -13.77 20.72
C VAL A 90 -7.85 -14.90 21.43
N GLU A 91 -6.72 -15.32 20.88
CA GLU A 91 -5.79 -16.25 21.51
C GLU A 91 -4.45 -15.56 21.72
N TYR A 92 -3.90 -15.64 22.93
CA TYR A 92 -2.60 -15.05 23.24
C TYR A 92 -1.52 -16.13 23.27
N ILE A 93 -0.50 -15.99 22.41
CA ILE A 93 0.53 -17.02 22.22
C ILE A 93 1.91 -16.43 22.56
N SER A 94 2.66 -17.09 23.43
CA SER A 94 4.04 -16.68 23.73
C SER A 94 4.89 -16.74 22.46
N ALA A 95 5.61 -15.67 22.11
CA ALA A 95 6.36 -15.57 20.86
C ALA A 95 7.83 -15.14 21.05
N ASP A 96 8.71 -15.72 20.24
CA ASP A 96 10.08 -15.26 20.09
C ASP A 96 10.13 -14.06 19.13
N SER A 97 10.74 -12.95 19.56
CA SER A 97 10.80 -11.72 18.75
C SER A 97 11.57 -11.87 17.43
N THR A 98 12.45 -12.87 17.32
CA THR A 98 13.21 -13.16 16.10
C THR A 98 12.38 -13.94 15.09
N LEU A 99 11.39 -14.71 15.55
CA LEU A 99 10.60 -15.61 14.72
C LEU A 99 9.20 -15.07 14.40
N VAL A 100 8.73 -14.01 15.06
CA VAL A 100 7.35 -13.52 14.93
C VAL A 100 6.92 -13.25 13.48
N TYR A 101 7.81 -12.72 12.64
CA TYR A 101 7.48 -12.47 11.23
C TYR A 101 7.38 -13.75 10.42
N THR A 102 8.25 -14.73 10.68
CA THR A 102 8.13 -16.06 10.07
C THR A 102 6.82 -16.72 10.52
N SER A 103 6.47 -16.63 11.81
CA SER A 103 5.20 -17.12 12.34
C SER A 103 4.00 -16.44 11.70
N MET A 104 4.06 -15.13 11.40
CA MET A 104 3.02 -14.46 10.61
C MET A 104 2.95 -15.00 9.17
N CYS A 105 4.10 -15.23 8.52
CA CYS A 105 4.14 -15.80 7.18
C CYS A 105 3.58 -17.23 7.12
N GLU A 106 3.79 -18.01 8.17
CA GLU A 106 3.34 -19.41 8.28
C GLU A 106 1.88 -19.51 8.77
N GLY A 107 1.28 -18.41 9.23
CA GLY A 107 -0.10 -18.35 9.72
C GLY A 107 -0.28 -18.72 11.20
N ASP A 108 0.84 -18.86 11.92
CA ASP A 108 0.86 -19.11 13.37
C ASP A 108 0.50 -17.86 14.19
N MET A 109 0.65 -16.66 13.61
CA MET A 109 0.25 -15.38 14.19
C MET A 109 -0.60 -14.59 13.21
N ASP A 110 -1.67 -13.95 13.70
CA ASP A 110 -2.60 -13.19 12.86
C ASP A 110 -2.31 -11.69 12.90
N LEU A 111 -1.92 -11.14 14.05
CA LEU A 111 -1.68 -9.70 14.22
C LEU A 111 -0.56 -9.39 15.21
N VAL A 112 0.44 -8.64 14.74
CA VAL A 112 1.45 -7.96 15.58
C VAL A 112 1.07 -6.49 15.68
N HIS A 113 0.77 -6.04 16.89
CA HIS A 113 0.32 -4.67 17.14
C HIS A 113 1.47 -3.65 17.30
N GLU A 114 2.68 -4.12 17.59
CA GLU A 114 3.84 -3.29 17.89
C GLU A 114 5.07 -3.85 17.19
N VAL A 115 5.71 -3.03 16.34
CA VAL A 115 6.89 -3.38 15.53
C VAL A 115 8.01 -2.40 15.87
N TRP A 116 9.19 -2.94 16.20
CA TRP A 116 10.41 -2.19 16.54
C TRP A 116 11.52 -2.45 15.52
#